data_AF-A0A3M5G276-F1
#
_entry.id   AF-A0A3M5G276-F1
#
_cell.length_a   1.000
_cell.length_b   1.000
_cell.length_c   1.000
_cell.angle_alpha   90.00
_cell.angle_beta   90.00
_cell.angle_gamma   90.00
#
_symmetry.space_group_name_H-M   'P 1'
#
loop_
_entity.id
_entity.type
_entity.pdbx_description
1 polymer ?
#
loop_
_entity_poly.entity_id
_entity_poly.type
_entity_poly.pdbx_seq_one_letter_code
_entity_poly.pdbx_strand_id
1 'polypeptide(L)'
;MYHTLQFDQEIGISSRFGWAHPGPFNYYMLAPWYSLFGEKEGGLIVGTFLYNIGFIAASTWTVAKISERNTAALFLTTLIIYSSIALGARVFLDVLLPYSTIFPWIFALCMSIAIIQKHSYFIPLLALTLSGVTQMHVAFWMPAVVLGLSTLAGSLLYKRPERKEILLWIAAACLFAITWLPPLHELHNLSKIFQFFTSRPSSDHSLFDAAHALAVLMGEPIQGSALSYGDAKPGGLPLYLGLLTIMASIFCTLAAWKNNNKPALILGCLVLIQLTTYLYALSKVAGPILHHSITFIPMISVFIALQALLLTNQKSSNTHTVTTLTIAGSLASVFFIAIHYTQINNATVIAKTPDEKIARLYTDVEKAIHSCTGTSTLNMNQPIWEPVLGAVSAVYRSGQAFSITPSFWSIIFGWRVPTEPTQCIISFTQKNERIVVDVEDFEKIGKIEGAVVINVDALGKL
;
A
#
# COMPACT_ATOMS: atom_id res chain seq x y z
N MET A 1 15.67 -5.21 8.98
CA MET A 1 16.07 -6.21 7.96
C MET A 1 16.96 -7.30 8.54
N TYR A 2 17.87 -6.99 9.48
CA TYR A 2 18.71 -7.99 10.17
C TYR A 2 17.93 -9.22 10.70
N HIS A 3 16.91 -9.01 11.55
CA HIS A 3 16.06 -10.11 12.05
C HIS A 3 15.34 -10.89 10.94
N THR A 4 15.02 -10.24 9.82
CA THR A 4 14.38 -10.88 8.68
C THR A 4 15.30 -11.88 7.99
N LEU A 5 16.59 -11.56 7.85
CA LEU A 5 17.58 -12.46 7.26
C LEU A 5 17.83 -13.71 8.12
N GLN A 6 17.53 -13.63 9.42
CA GLN A 6 17.61 -14.74 10.36
C GLN A 6 16.30 -15.51 10.50
N PHE A 7 15.24 -15.11 9.79
CA PHE A 7 13.87 -15.63 9.90
C PHE A 7 13.22 -15.44 11.29
N ASP A 8 13.75 -14.51 12.10
CA ASP A 8 13.20 -14.16 13.42
C ASP A 8 12.09 -13.10 13.33
N GLN A 9 11.90 -12.48 12.16
CA GLN A 9 10.86 -11.48 11.94
C GLN A 9 9.51 -12.16 11.66
N GLU A 10 8.62 -12.20 12.66
CA GLU A 10 7.31 -12.87 12.54
C GLU A 10 6.13 -11.91 12.29
N ILE A 11 6.30 -10.60 12.53
CA ILE A 11 5.26 -9.57 12.35
C ILE A 11 5.66 -8.47 11.37
N GLY A 12 4.69 -7.67 10.92
CA GLY A 12 4.87 -6.53 10.02
C GLY A 12 5.20 -5.21 10.75
N ILE A 13 5.03 -4.08 10.07
CA ILE A 13 5.26 -2.74 10.64
C ILE A 13 4.25 -2.46 11.77
N SER A 14 4.67 -1.71 12.79
CA SER A 14 3.80 -1.28 13.89
C SER A 14 2.71 -0.32 13.39
N SER A 15 1.49 -0.48 13.90
CA SER A 15 0.37 0.41 13.63
C SER A 15 0.14 1.40 14.77
N ARG A 16 -0.35 2.58 14.40
CA ARG A 16 -0.85 3.63 15.31
C ARG A 16 -1.95 3.19 16.29
N PHE A 17 -2.49 1.98 16.10
CA PHE A 17 -3.54 1.41 16.93
C PHE A 17 -3.03 0.46 18.03
N GLY A 18 -1.71 0.35 18.20
CA GLY A 18 -1.08 -0.44 19.28
C GLY A 18 -0.97 -1.95 18.99
N TRP A 19 -1.14 -2.34 17.72
CA TRP A 19 -0.85 -3.67 17.17
C TRP A 19 0.09 -3.52 15.97
N ALA A 20 0.70 -4.60 15.50
CA ALA A 20 1.52 -4.61 14.29
C ALA A 20 0.79 -5.31 13.13
N HIS A 21 1.17 -4.99 11.90
CA HIS A 21 0.65 -5.71 10.73
C HIS A 21 0.92 -7.22 10.85
N PRO A 22 0.02 -8.08 10.34
CA PRO A 22 -0.02 -9.49 10.73
C PRO A 22 1.25 -10.28 10.44
N GLY A 23 1.97 -9.96 9.37
CA GLY A 23 3.08 -10.81 8.94
C GLY A 23 4.24 -10.09 8.28
N PRO A 24 5.35 -10.81 8.11
CA PRO A 24 6.63 -10.24 7.72
C PRO A 24 6.82 -10.16 6.19
N PHE A 25 5.76 -10.41 5.41
CA PHE A 25 5.87 -10.63 3.96
C PHE A 25 6.59 -9.51 3.22
N ASN A 26 6.37 -8.23 3.60
CA ASN A 26 7.10 -7.09 3.03
C ASN A 26 8.61 -7.23 3.22
N TYR A 27 9.03 -7.61 4.44
CA TYR A 27 10.44 -7.78 4.77
C TYR A 27 11.04 -8.97 4.03
N TYR A 28 10.34 -10.11 3.97
CA TYR A 28 10.84 -11.29 3.23
C TYR A 28 10.97 -11.04 1.73
N MET A 29 10.09 -10.23 1.14
CA MET A 29 10.22 -9.82 -0.26
C MET A 29 11.43 -8.93 -0.52
N LEU A 30 11.80 -8.07 0.44
CA LEU A 30 12.90 -7.12 0.30
C LEU A 30 14.25 -7.66 0.77
N ALA A 31 14.26 -8.73 1.58
CA ALA A 31 15.47 -9.28 2.18
C ALA A 31 16.53 -9.74 1.16
N PRO A 32 16.17 -10.45 0.06
CA PRO A 32 17.16 -10.82 -0.96
C PRO A 32 17.84 -9.60 -1.57
N TRP A 33 17.08 -8.55 -1.87
CA TRP A 33 17.60 -7.32 -2.46
C TRP A 33 18.48 -6.55 -1.48
N TYR A 34 18.04 -6.44 -0.23
CA TYR A 34 18.84 -5.81 0.82
C TYR A 34 20.21 -6.49 0.97
N SER A 35 20.25 -7.82 1.00
CA SER A 35 21.51 -8.58 1.09
C SER A 35 22.38 -8.42 -0.17
N LEU A 36 21.78 -8.56 -1.37
CA LEU A 36 22.51 -8.46 -2.65
C LEU A 36 23.17 -7.09 -2.86
N PHE A 37 22.59 -6.01 -2.35
CA PHE A 37 23.11 -4.66 -2.47
C PHE A 37 23.93 -4.20 -1.23
N GLY A 38 24.39 -5.16 -0.43
CA GLY A 38 25.33 -4.92 0.67
C GLY A 38 24.71 -4.26 1.89
N GLU A 39 23.46 -4.61 2.20
CA GLU A 39 22.74 -4.20 3.43
C GLU A 39 22.53 -2.69 3.53
N LYS A 40 22.27 -2.05 2.39
CA LYS A 40 22.01 -0.62 2.26
C LYS A 40 20.56 -0.35 1.90
N GLU A 41 20.04 0.82 2.31
CA GLU A 41 18.70 1.29 1.94
C GLU A 41 18.49 1.32 0.42
N GLY A 42 19.53 1.68 -0.35
CA GLY A 42 19.47 1.62 -1.82
C GLY A 42 19.07 0.24 -2.36
N GLY A 43 19.44 -0.84 -1.66
CA GLY A 43 18.99 -2.20 -1.97
C GLY A 43 17.50 -2.42 -1.75
N LEU A 44 16.90 -1.76 -0.75
CA LEU A 44 15.46 -1.79 -0.53
C LEU A 44 14.71 -1.02 -1.63
N ILE A 45 15.20 0.17 -2.00
CA ILE A 45 14.59 0.99 -3.06
C ILE A 45 14.63 0.25 -4.41
N VAL A 46 15.79 -0.29 -4.77
CA VAL A 46 15.95 -1.07 -6.02
C VAL A 46 15.13 -2.35 -5.96
N GLY A 47 15.13 -3.05 -4.83
CA GLY A 47 14.28 -4.23 -4.61
C GLY A 47 12.80 -3.91 -4.79
N THR A 48 12.34 -2.80 -4.21
CA THR A 48 10.98 -2.27 -4.37
C THR A 48 10.63 -2.03 -5.82
N PHE A 49 11.49 -1.32 -6.54
CA PHE A 49 11.32 -1.05 -7.96
C PHE A 49 11.21 -2.33 -8.78
N LEU A 50 12.16 -3.25 -8.61
CA LEU A 50 12.21 -4.49 -9.39
C LEU A 50 10.99 -5.37 -9.12
N TYR A 51 10.55 -5.50 -7.87
CA TYR A 51 9.37 -6.31 -7.58
C TYR A 51 8.09 -5.64 -8.10
N ASN A 52 7.96 -4.31 -8.02
CA ASN A 52 6.81 -3.57 -8.57
C ASN A 52 6.70 -3.74 -10.07
N ILE A 53 7.80 -3.56 -10.81
CA ILE A 53 7.86 -3.83 -12.25
C ILE A 53 7.55 -5.30 -12.55
N GLY A 54 8.02 -6.23 -11.71
CA GLY A 54 7.67 -7.65 -11.78
C GLY A 54 6.17 -7.92 -11.71
N PHE A 55 5.46 -7.31 -10.77
CA PHE A 55 3.99 -7.46 -10.67
C PHE A 55 3.24 -6.77 -11.79
N ILE A 56 3.72 -5.61 -12.28
CA ILE A 56 3.13 -4.96 -13.45
C ILE A 56 3.26 -5.87 -14.67
N ALA A 57 4.45 -6.42 -14.92
CA ALA A 57 4.70 -7.35 -16.01
C ALA A 57 3.84 -8.62 -15.88
N ALA A 58 3.75 -9.18 -14.67
CA ALA A 58 2.92 -10.36 -14.39
C ALA A 58 1.42 -10.08 -14.58
N SER A 59 0.94 -8.89 -14.19
CA SER A 59 -0.45 -8.45 -14.40
C SER A 59 -0.76 -8.33 -15.89
N THR A 60 0.10 -7.66 -16.64
CA THR A 60 -0.02 -7.54 -18.09
C THR A 60 0.03 -8.90 -18.79
N TRP A 61 0.92 -9.79 -18.36
CA TRP A 61 0.99 -11.15 -18.87
C TRP A 61 -0.30 -11.93 -18.62
N THR A 62 -0.87 -11.83 -17.42
CA THR A 62 -2.16 -12.44 -17.08
C THR A 62 -3.28 -11.89 -17.96
N VAL A 63 -3.33 -10.58 -18.20
CA VAL A 63 -4.30 -9.96 -19.12
C VAL A 63 -4.11 -10.47 -20.56
N ALA A 64 -2.86 -10.63 -21.02
CA ALA A 64 -2.54 -11.18 -22.34
C ALA A 64 -2.93 -12.66 -22.51
N LYS A 65 -3.16 -13.41 -21.42
CA LYS A 65 -3.66 -14.79 -21.47
C LYS A 65 -5.16 -14.87 -21.69
N ILE A 66 -5.90 -13.86 -21.24
CA ILE A 66 -7.37 -13.82 -21.28
C ILE A 66 -7.94 -12.88 -22.34
N SER A 67 -7.08 -12.14 -23.03
CA SER A 67 -7.46 -11.13 -24.00
C SER A 67 -6.42 -10.99 -25.10
N GLU A 68 -6.73 -10.19 -26.11
CA GLU A 68 -5.80 -9.91 -27.20
C GLU A 68 -4.56 -9.14 -26.72
N ARG A 69 -3.43 -9.33 -27.43
CA ARG A 69 -2.15 -8.67 -27.11
C ARG A 69 -2.27 -7.15 -27.02
N ASN A 70 -3.10 -6.58 -27.89
CA ASN A 70 -3.38 -5.16 -27.91
C ASN A 70 -4.08 -4.68 -26.64
N THR A 71 -5.08 -5.41 -26.14
CA THR A 71 -5.73 -5.11 -24.87
C THR A 71 -4.75 -5.16 -23.71
N ALA A 72 -3.84 -6.14 -23.70
CA ALA A 72 -2.80 -6.25 -22.67
C ALA A 72 -1.80 -5.08 -22.72
N ALA A 73 -1.40 -4.64 -23.92
CA ALA A 73 -0.52 -3.49 -24.07
C ALA A 73 -1.20 -2.18 -23.64
N LEU A 74 -2.48 -2.00 -23.99
CA LEU A 74 -3.29 -0.89 -23.51
C LEU A 74 -3.44 -0.91 -22.00
N PHE A 75 -3.68 -2.08 -21.40
CA PHE A 75 -3.72 -2.24 -19.95
C PHE A 75 -2.40 -1.84 -19.29
N LEU A 76 -1.26 -2.31 -19.80
CA LEU A 76 0.07 -1.91 -19.30
C LEU A 76 0.25 -0.39 -19.35
N THR A 77 -0.12 0.20 -20.49
CA THR A 77 -0.01 1.64 -20.72
C THR A 77 -0.89 2.43 -19.76
N THR A 78 -2.15 2.02 -19.62
CA THR A 78 -3.09 2.62 -18.67
C THR A 78 -2.57 2.48 -17.25
N LEU A 79 -2.07 1.31 -16.85
CA LEU A 79 -1.55 1.08 -15.51
C LEU A 79 -0.37 2.00 -15.20
N ILE A 80 0.63 2.10 -16.10
CA ILE A 80 1.82 2.94 -15.88
C ILE A 80 1.43 4.43 -15.85
N ILE A 81 0.67 4.90 -16.85
CA ILE A 81 0.27 6.31 -16.93
C ILE A 81 -0.61 6.68 -15.73
N TYR A 82 -1.60 5.85 -15.40
CA TYR A 82 -2.50 6.09 -14.28
C TYR A 82 -1.74 6.12 -12.96
N SER A 83 -0.92 5.11 -12.66
CA SER A 83 -0.10 5.11 -11.43
C SER A 83 0.79 6.35 -11.34
N SER A 84 1.40 6.76 -12.44
CA SER A 84 2.33 7.92 -12.47
C SER A 84 1.61 9.25 -12.24
N ILE A 85 0.43 9.43 -12.83
CA ILE A 85 -0.37 10.65 -12.67
C ILE A 85 -1.05 10.65 -11.28
N ALA A 86 -1.64 9.53 -10.89
CA ALA A 86 -2.48 9.43 -9.70
C ALA A 86 -1.69 9.43 -8.40
N LEU A 87 -0.50 8.82 -8.41
CA LEU A 87 0.29 8.54 -7.21
C LEU A 87 1.67 9.20 -7.26
N GLY A 88 2.01 9.86 -8.37
CA GLY A 88 3.36 10.33 -8.65
C GLY A 88 4.33 9.20 -9.01
N ALA A 89 5.38 9.54 -9.75
CA ALA A 89 6.35 8.55 -10.23
C ALA A 89 7.18 7.88 -9.12
N ARG A 90 7.21 8.45 -7.91
CA ARG A 90 7.91 7.86 -6.77
C ARG A 90 7.22 6.60 -6.25
N VAL A 91 5.96 6.34 -6.60
CA VAL A 91 5.23 5.13 -6.17
C VAL A 91 5.94 3.83 -6.53
N PHE A 92 6.70 3.82 -7.63
CA PHE A 92 7.43 2.63 -8.05
C PHE A 92 8.66 2.34 -7.16
N LEU A 93 9.15 3.34 -6.43
CA LEU A 93 10.35 3.29 -5.59
C LEU A 93 10.02 3.27 -4.10
N ASP A 94 8.78 3.59 -3.73
CA ASP A 94 8.38 3.81 -2.35
C ASP A 94 8.33 2.48 -1.56
N VAL A 95 9.26 2.35 -0.62
CA VAL A 95 9.41 1.17 0.25
C VAL A 95 8.31 1.14 1.33
N LEU A 96 7.63 2.26 1.56
CA LEU A 96 6.66 2.41 2.64
C LEU A 96 5.35 1.71 2.31
N LEU A 97 4.79 1.05 3.32
CA LEU A 97 3.44 0.53 3.28
C LEU A 97 2.44 1.69 3.41
N PRO A 98 1.39 1.76 2.56
CA PRO A 98 0.84 0.68 1.73
C PRO A 98 1.20 0.72 0.24
N TYR A 99 2.06 1.62 -0.24
CA TYR A 99 2.37 1.72 -1.67
C TYR A 99 2.91 0.40 -2.23
N SER A 100 3.68 -0.32 -1.41
CA SER A 100 4.24 -1.60 -1.81
C SER A 100 3.19 -2.70 -2.07
N THR A 101 1.95 -2.52 -1.62
CA THR A 101 0.86 -3.50 -1.83
C THR A 101 0.07 -3.28 -3.12
N ILE A 102 0.21 -2.12 -3.77
CA ILE A 102 -0.66 -1.70 -4.89
C ILE A 102 -0.54 -2.64 -6.09
N PHE A 103 0.67 -2.86 -6.59
CA PHE A 103 0.89 -3.71 -7.76
C PHE A 103 0.65 -5.21 -7.49
N PRO A 104 1.02 -5.78 -6.33
CA PRO A 104 0.58 -7.11 -5.96
C PRO A 104 -0.96 -7.24 -5.92
N TRP A 105 -1.67 -6.22 -5.43
CA TRP A 105 -3.14 -6.23 -5.41
C TRP A 105 -3.75 -6.19 -6.82
N ILE A 106 -3.20 -5.38 -7.71
CA ILE A 106 -3.59 -5.35 -9.14
C ILE A 106 -3.35 -6.72 -9.77
N PHE A 107 -2.21 -7.36 -9.46
CA PHE A 107 -1.93 -8.70 -9.94
C PHE A 107 -2.95 -9.73 -9.44
N ALA A 108 -3.37 -9.65 -8.17
CA ALA A 108 -4.42 -10.50 -7.62
C ALA A 108 -5.75 -10.38 -8.38
N LEU A 109 -6.19 -9.15 -8.68
CA LEU A 109 -7.40 -8.89 -9.46
C LEU A 109 -7.30 -9.46 -10.89
N CYS A 110 -6.14 -9.32 -11.55
CA CYS A 110 -5.88 -9.93 -12.85
C CYS A 110 -5.94 -11.47 -12.78
N MET A 111 -5.37 -12.09 -11.73
CA MET A 111 -5.44 -13.54 -11.54
C MET A 111 -6.87 -14.02 -11.31
N SER A 112 -7.66 -13.29 -10.53
CA SER A 112 -9.06 -13.63 -10.25
C SER A 112 -9.88 -13.80 -11.52
N ILE A 113 -9.82 -12.84 -12.45
CA ILE A 113 -10.51 -12.95 -13.73
C ILE A 113 -9.95 -14.12 -14.58
N ALA A 114 -8.64 -14.35 -14.57
CA ALA A 114 -8.02 -15.44 -15.31
C ALA A 114 -8.43 -16.83 -14.79
N ILE A 115 -8.53 -16.99 -13.47
CA ILE A 115 -8.98 -18.23 -12.82
C ILE A 115 -10.43 -18.52 -13.18
N ILE A 116 -11.32 -17.52 -13.13
CA ILE A 116 -12.73 -17.69 -13.52
C ILE A 116 -12.83 -18.08 -15.01
N GLN A 117 -11.94 -17.55 -15.85
CA GLN A 117 -11.79 -17.93 -17.27
C GLN A 117 -11.01 -19.23 -17.52
N LYS A 118 -10.77 -20.04 -16.48
CA LYS A 118 -10.17 -21.38 -16.54
C LYS A 118 -8.65 -21.43 -16.81
N HIS A 119 -7.94 -20.34 -16.53
CA HIS A 119 -6.48 -20.40 -16.35
C HIS A 119 -6.14 -20.79 -14.90
N SER A 120 -6.44 -22.03 -14.54
CA SER A 120 -6.38 -22.53 -13.16
C SER A 120 -5.00 -22.57 -12.53
N TYR A 121 -3.91 -22.52 -13.30
CA TYR A 121 -2.54 -22.51 -12.76
C TYR A 121 -2.23 -21.26 -11.90
N PHE A 122 -3.04 -20.21 -11.98
CA PHE A 122 -2.94 -19.03 -11.12
C PHE A 122 -3.49 -19.25 -9.71
N ILE A 123 -4.23 -20.33 -9.43
CA ILE A 123 -4.92 -20.54 -8.15
C ILE A 123 -3.98 -20.50 -6.94
N PRO A 124 -2.85 -21.25 -6.89
CA PRO A 124 -1.92 -21.17 -5.76
C PRO A 124 -1.27 -19.79 -5.65
N LEU A 125 -0.95 -19.17 -6.79
CA LEU A 125 -0.32 -17.85 -6.81
C LEU A 125 -1.26 -16.76 -6.28
N LEU A 126 -2.56 -16.85 -6.58
CA LEU A 126 -3.57 -15.96 -6.00
C LEU A 126 -3.59 -16.07 -4.48
N ALA A 127 -3.60 -17.29 -3.92
CA ALA A 127 -3.57 -17.48 -2.47
C ALA A 127 -2.31 -16.88 -1.82
N LEU A 128 -1.14 -17.05 -2.46
CA LEU A 128 0.10 -16.43 -2.02
C LEU A 128 0.02 -14.90 -2.04
N THR A 129 -0.42 -14.31 -3.14
CA THR A 129 -0.52 -12.86 -3.31
C THR A 129 -1.54 -12.25 -2.35
N LEU A 130 -2.72 -12.85 -2.20
CA LEU A 130 -3.76 -12.40 -1.25
C LEU A 130 -3.26 -12.49 0.20
N SER A 131 -2.51 -13.54 0.54
CA SER A 131 -1.89 -13.66 1.86
C SER A 131 -0.85 -12.56 2.08
N GLY A 132 0.02 -12.34 1.09
CA GLY A 132 1.07 -11.33 1.12
C GLY A 132 0.54 -9.92 1.36
N VAL A 133 -0.42 -9.46 0.52
CA VAL A 133 -1.00 -8.11 0.68
C VAL A 133 -1.72 -7.93 2.02
N THR A 134 -2.36 -8.97 2.54
CA THR A 134 -3.06 -8.93 3.83
C THR A 134 -2.06 -8.84 4.99
N GLN A 135 -0.96 -9.59 4.92
CA GLN A 135 0.12 -9.53 5.90
C GLN A 135 0.85 -8.18 5.87
N MET A 136 1.05 -7.63 4.68
CA MET A 136 1.66 -6.32 4.45
C MET A 136 0.79 -5.19 5.00
N HIS A 137 -0.52 -5.20 4.73
CA HIS A 137 -1.40 -4.10 5.15
C HIS A 137 -2.82 -4.60 5.47
N VAL A 138 -3.28 -4.31 6.70
CA VAL A 138 -4.53 -4.90 7.24
C VAL A 138 -5.78 -4.42 6.50
N ALA A 139 -5.72 -3.26 5.83
CA ALA A 139 -6.86 -2.76 5.06
C ALA A 139 -7.25 -3.70 3.90
N PHE A 140 -6.36 -4.60 3.47
CA PHE A 140 -6.67 -5.62 2.47
C PHE A 140 -7.41 -6.83 3.03
N TRP A 141 -7.57 -6.99 4.34
CA TRP A 141 -8.13 -8.22 4.88
C TRP A 141 -9.54 -8.52 4.34
N MET A 142 -10.47 -7.55 4.40
CA MET A 142 -11.80 -7.73 3.82
C MET A 142 -11.78 -7.81 2.29
N PRO A 143 -11.14 -6.87 1.54
CA PRO A 143 -11.00 -6.97 0.08
C PRO A 143 -10.45 -8.31 -0.40
N ALA A 144 -9.39 -8.82 0.22
CA ALA A 144 -8.71 -10.05 -0.15
C ALA A 144 -9.59 -11.29 0.09
N VAL A 145 -10.26 -11.36 1.25
CA VAL A 145 -11.19 -12.46 1.55
C VAL A 145 -12.34 -12.46 0.55
N VAL A 146 -12.97 -11.31 0.31
CA VAL A 146 -14.09 -11.22 -0.63
C VAL A 146 -13.64 -11.53 -2.06
N LEU A 147 -12.45 -11.08 -2.47
CA LEU A 147 -11.90 -11.38 -3.80
C LEU A 147 -11.63 -12.88 -3.96
N GLY A 148 -11.01 -13.51 -2.97
CA GLY A 148 -10.72 -14.94 -2.95
C GLY A 148 -12.00 -15.78 -3.03
N LEU A 149 -13.00 -15.48 -2.20
CA LEU A 149 -14.30 -16.16 -2.20
C LEU A 149 -15.07 -15.95 -3.51
N SER A 150 -15.07 -14.72 -4.05
CA SER A 150 -15.72 -14.41 -5.33
C SER A 150 -15.03 -15.13 -6.49
N THR A 151 -13.71 -15.27 -6.44
CA THR A 151 -12.94 -16.03 -7.43
C THR A 151 -13.25 -17.52 -7.35
N LEU A 152 -13.28 -18.09 -6.14
CA LEU A 152 -13.66 -19.49 -5.92
C LEU A 152 -15.07 -19.74 -6.44
N ALA A 153 -16.05 -18.97 -5.99
CA ALA A 153 -17.44 -19.08 -6.43
C ALA A 153 -17.57 -18.92 -7.95
N GLY A 154 -16.94 -17.89 -8.52
CA GLY A 154 -16.92 -17.66 -9.97
C GLY A 154 -16.31 -18.84 -10.74
N SER A 155 -15.21 -19.42 -10.25
CA SER A 155 -14.55 -20.55 -10.89
C SER A 155 -15.41 -21.83 -10.90
N LEU A 156 -16.20 -22.05 -9.83
CA LEU A 156 -17.10 -23.19 -9.68
C LEU A 156 -18.39 -23.02 -10.50
N LEU A 157 -18.92 -21.78 -10.56
CA LEU A 157 -20.16 -21.46 -11.26
C LEU A 157 -19.96 -21.33 -12.77
N TYR A 158 -18.80 -20.87 -13.24
CA TYR A 158 -18.56 -20.63 -14.66
C TYR A 158 -18.55 -21.94 -15.47
N LYS A 159 -17.83 -22.96 -15.00
CA LYS A 159 -17.90 -24.35 -15.48
C LYS A 159 -17.48 -25.29 -14.35
N ARG A 160 -17.97 -26.54 -14.40
CA ARG A 160 -17.61 -27.59 -13.44
C ARG A 160 -16.09 -27.72 -13.28
N PRO A 161 -15.58 -27.82 -12.05
CA PRO A 161 -14.15 -27.92 -11.80
C PRO A 161 -13.62 -29.29 -12.23
N GLU A 162 -12.47 -29.30 -12.89
CA GLU A 162 -11.74 -30.52 -13.19
C GLU A 162 -10.93 -30.98 -11.97
N ARG A 163 -10.55 -32.26 -11.93
CA ARG A 163 -9.71 -32.82 -10.85
C ARG A 163 -8.43 -32.00 -10.63
N LYS A 164 -7.83 -31.51 -11.72
CA LYS A 164 -6.66 -30.62 -11.67
C LYS A 164 -6.95 -29.32 -10.92
N GLU A 165 -8.11 -28.69 -11.14
CA GLU A 165 -8.48 -27.45 -10.45
C GLU A 165 -8.69 -27.68 -8.96
N ILE A 166 -9.32 -28.79 -8.59
CA ILE A 166 -9.51 -29.19 -7.19
C ILE A 166 -8.15 -29.35 -6.50
N LEU A 167 -7.19 -30.04 -7.12
CA LEU A 167 -5.84 -30.20 -6.59
C LEU A 167 -5.12 -28.85 -6.43
N LEU A 168 -5.32 -27.91 -7.36
CA LEU A 168 -4.74 -26.58 -7.27
C LEU A 168 -5.38 -25.74 -6.15
N TRP A 169 -6.68 -25.89 -5.88
CA TRP A 169 -7.32 -25.28 -4.72
C TRP A 169 -6.84 -25.88 -3.41
N ILE A 170 -6.61 -27.19 -3.35
CA ILE A 170 -5.98 -27.84 -2.18
C ILE A 170 -4.56 -27.30 -1.98
N ALA A 171 -3.77 -27.19 -3.04
CA ALA A 171 -2.44 -26.60 -3.00
C ALA A 171 -2.47 -25.15 -2.53
N ALA A 172 -3.45 -24.36 -2.98
CA ALA A 172 -3.67 -22.99 -2.53
C ALA A 172 -4.00 -22.91 -1.03
N ALA A 173 -4.85 -23.82 -0.53
CA ALA A 173 -5.17 -23.90 0.89
C ALA A 173 -3.93 -24.29 1.73
N CYS A 174 -3.12 -25.23 1.25
CA CYS A 174 -1.85 -25.60 1.90
C CYS A 174 -0.88 -24.42 1.92
N LEU A 175 -0.74 -23.72 0.80
CA LEU A 175 0.15 -22.57 0.68
C LEU A 175 -0.32 -21.41 1.59
N PHE A 176 -1.62 -21.16 1.66
CA PHE A 176 -2.21 -20.22 2.62
C PHE A 176 -1.88 -20.62 4.06
N ALA A 177 -2.04 -21.89 4.43
CA ALA A 177 -1.71 -22.35 5.78
C ALA A 177 -0.22 -22.15 6.11
N ILE A 178 0.67 -22.48 5.17
CA ILE A 178 2.13 -22.32 5.34
C ILE A 178 2.52 -20.85 5.48
N THR A 179 2.00 -19.97 4.62
CA THR A 179 2.37 -18.53 4.65
C THR A 179 1.87 -17.81 5.88
N TRP A 180 0.84 -18.34 6.54
CA TRP A 180 0.31 -17.79 7.78
C TRP A 180 0.92 -18.42 9.04
N LEU A 181 1.85 -19.38 8.93
CA LEU A 181 2.55 -19.93 10.10
C LEU A 181 3.24 -18.84 10.94
N PRO A 182 4.05 -17.90 10.38
CA PRO A 182 4.68 -16.87 11.20
C PRO A 182 3.68 -15.94 11.90
N PRO A 183 2.68 -15.35 11.21
CA PRO A 183 1.61 -14.59 11.89
C PRO A 183 0.89 -15.36 13.00
N LEU A 184 0.72 -16.67 12.83
CA LEU A 184 0.02 -17.53 13.79
C LEU A 184 0.89 -17.91 15.00
N HIS A 185 2.22 -17.79 14.94
CA HIS A 185 3.06 -17.89 16.14
C HIS A 185 2.81 -16.70 17.07
N GLU A 186 2.59 -15.52 16.49
CA GLU A 186 2.31 -14.27 17.20
C GLU A 186 0.81 -14.05 17.44
N LEU A 187 0.12 -15.06 17.99
CA LEU A 187 -1.32 -15.02 18.30
C LEU A 187 -1.72 -13.81 19.14
N HIS A 188 -0.82 -13.34 20.01
CA HIS A 188 -1.06 -12.16 20.83
C HIS A 188 -1.31 -10.90 19.98
N ASN A 189 -0.57 -10.73 18.87
CA ASN A 189 -0.76 -9.62 17.95
C ASN A 189 -2.08 -9.75 17.17
N LEU A 190 -2.40 -10.95 16.68
CA LEU A 190 -3.68 -11.22 16.00
C LEU A 190 -4.87 -10.98 16.93
N SER A 191 -4.77 -11.36 18.21
CA SER A 191 -5.79 -11.09 19.22
C SER A 191 -5.99 -9.59 19.43
N LYS A 192 -4.92 -8.78 19.44
CA LYS A 192 -5.02 -7.31 19.53
C LYS A 192 -5.75 -6.72 18.32
N ILE A 193 -5.48 -7.20 17.11
CA ILE A 193 -6.18 -6.77 15.89
C ILE A 193 -7.67 -7.12 16.01
N PHE A 194 -7.99 -8.36 16.38
CA PHE A 194 -9.37 -8.81 16.52
C PHE A 194 -10.12 -7.98 17.56
N GLN A 195 -9.56 -7.86 18.77
CA GLN A 195 -10.12 -7.06 19.85
C GLN A 195 -10.34 -5.60 19.43
N PHE A 196 -9.40 -5.02 18.68
CA PHE A 196 -9.53 -3.65 18.15
C PHE A 196 -10.73 -3.50 17.21
N PHE A 197 -11.05 -4.48 16.38
CA PHE A 197 -12.21 -4.41 15.48
C PHE A 197 -13.52 -4.82 16.14
N THR A 198 -13.51 -5.70 17.15
CA THR A 198 -14.75 -6.20 17.80
C THR A 198 -15.18 -5.42 19.02
N SER A 199 -14.26 -4.81 19.77
CA SER A 199 -14.56 -4.13 21.05
C SER A 199 -14.89 -2.65 20.88
N ARG A 200 -14.96 -2.12 19.64
CA ARG A 200 -15.28 -0.71 19.39
C ARG A 200 -16.79 -0.45 19.53
N PRO A 201 -17.23 0.53 20.34
CA PRO A 201 -18.65 0.75 20.66
C PRO A 201 -19.54 1.14 19.46
N SER A 202 -18.98 1.63 18.36
CA SER A 202 -19.68 1.92 17.10
C SER A 202 -18.67 2.16 15.97
N SER A 203 -19.10 2.09 14.71
CA SER A 203 -18.28 2.58 13.59
C SER A 203 -18.15 4.10 13.67
N ASP A 204 -16.94 4.63 13.51
CA ASP A 204 -16.66 6.07 13.56
C ASP A 204 -17.27 6.82 12.36
N HIS A 205 -17.57 6.11 11.28
CA HIS A 205 -18.12 6.66 10.04
C HIS A 205 -19.44 5.99 9.69
N SER A 206 -20.42 6.77 9.22
CA SER A 206 -21.65 6.21 8.66
C SER A 206 -21.38 5.60 7.27
N LEU A 207 -22.31 4.78 6.77
CA LEU A 207 -22.24 4.30 5.38
C LEU A 207 -22.30 5.45 4.36
N PHE A 208 -22.98 6.54 4.71
CA PHE A 208 -23.04 7.73 3.86
C PHE A 208 -21.68 8.44 3.78
N ASP A 209 -21.00 8.61 4.91
CA ASP A 209 -19.65 9.19 4.96
C ASP A 209 -18.67 8.33 4.16
N ALA A 210 -18.76 7.00 4.31
CA ALA A 210 -17.95 6.06 3.55
C ALA A 210 -18.23 6.10 2.04
N ALA A 211 -19.50 6.26 1.62
CA ALA A 211 -19.87 6.40 0.22
C ALA A 211 -19.34 7.71 -0.38
N HIS A 212 -19.46 8.81 0.37
CA HIS A 212 -18.90 10.09 -0.02
C HIS A 212 -17.37 10.02 -0.16
N ALA A 213 -16.68 9.41 0.82
CA ALA A 213 -15.23 9.22 0.77
C ALA A 213 -14.81 8.33 -0.42
N LEU A 214 -15.49 7.22 -0.65
CA LEU A 214 -15.23 6.35 -1.80
C LEU A 214 -15.37 7.11 -3.12
N ALA A 215 -16.44 7.89 -3.28
CA ALA A 215 -16.66 8.67 -4.49
C ALA A 215 -15.58 9.75 -4.69
N VAL A 216 -15.13 10.44 -3.63
CA VAL A 216 -14.00 11.38 -3.73
C VAL A 216 -12.72 10.66 -4.16
N LEU A 217 -12.36 9.57 -3.48
CA LEU A 217 -11.16 8.78 -3.76
C LEU A 217 -11.12 8.27 -5.21
N MET A 218 -12.26 7.83 -5.74
CA MET A 218 -12.37 7.37 -7.13
C MET A 218 -12.10 8.49 -8.16
N GLY A 219 -12.27 9.76 -7.79
CA GLY A 219 -12.03 10.90 -8.68
C GLY A 219 -10.70 11.64 -8.47
N GLU A 220 -10.02 11.44 -7.33
CA GLU A 220 -8.73 12.08 -7.02
C GLU A 220 -7.62 11.81 -8.06
N PRO A 221 -7.43 10.57 -8.54
CA PRO A 221 -6.41 10.25 -9.55
C PRO A 221 -6.45 11.08 -10.83
N ILE A 222 -7.63 11.57 -11.23
CA ILE A 222 -7.82 12.34 -12.46
C ILE A 222 -7.29 13.78 -12.28
N GLN A 223 -7.08 14.24 -11.05
CA GLN A 223 -6.55 15.57 -10.74
C GLN A 223 -5.03 15.62 -10.57
N GLY A 224 -4.36 14.47 -10.53
CA GLY A 224 -2.90 14.40 -10.36
C GLY A 224 -2.45 14.63 -8.91
N SER A 225 -2.98 13.83 -7.97
CA SER A 225 -2.55 13.90 -6.57
C SER A 225 -1.12 13.37 -6.41
N ALA A 226 -0.23 14.18 -5.82
CA ALA A 226 1.03 13.68 -5.29
C ALA A 226 0.77 12.78 -4.06
N LEU A 227 1.73 11.93 -3.68
CA LEU A 227 1.68 11.11 -2.46
C LEU A 227 1.28 11.98 -1.25
N SER A 228 0.05 11.81 -0.76
CA SER A 228 -0.48 12.59 0.37
C SER A 228 -0.61 11.75 1.62
N TYR A 229 -0.05 12.25 2.72
CA TYR A 229 -0.10 11.61 4.05
C TYR A 229 -1.20 12.18 4.95
N GLY A 230 -1.85 13.27 4.52
CA GLY A 230 -2.89 13.96 5.29
C GLY A 230 -4.29 13.33 5.18
N ASP A 231 -5.26 14.01 5.81
CA ASP A 231 -6.67 13.66 5.70
C ASP A 231 -7.17 13.85 4.26
N ALA A 232 -8.04 12.94 3.81
CA ALA A 232 -8.74 13.14 2.54
C ALA A 232 -9.64 14.38 2.64
N LYS A 233 -9.47 15.36 1.74
CA LYS A 233 -10.31 16.56 1.71
C LYS A 233 -11.67 16.22 1.06
N PRO A 234 -12.80 16.27 1.79
CA PRO A 234 -14.08 15.85 1.24
C PRO A 234 -14.66 16.92 0.29
N GLY A 235 -14.95 16.52 -0.96
CA GLY A 235 -15.83 17.25 -1.88
C GLY A 235 -15.18 17.83 -3.14
N GLY A 236 -15.94 18.65 -3.87
CA GLY A 236 -15.48 19.33 -5.08
C GLY A 236 -15.52 18.47 -6.35
N LEU A 237 -14.73 18.84 -7.35
CA LEU A 237 -14.63 18.13 -8.63
C LEU A 237 -14.30 16.61 -8.51
N PRO A 238 -13.45 16.13 -7.56
CA PRO A 238 -13.20 14.69 -7.39
C PRO A 238 -14.47 13.88 -7.11
N LEU A 239 -15.39 14.41 -6.31
CA LEU A 239 -16.65 13.73 -5.99
C LEU A 239 -17.45 13.42 -7.26
N TYR A 240 -17.62 14.41 -8.14
CA TYR A 240 -18.36 14.23 -9.39
C TYR A 240 -17.66 13.26 -10.35
N LEU A 241 -16.33 13.34 -10.45
CA LEU A 241 -15.54 12.46 -11.31
C LEU A 241 -15.57 11.00 -10.82
N GLY A 242 -15.51 10.77 -9.51
CA GLY A 242 -15.59 9.42 -8.98
C GLY A 242 -17.00 8.84 -9.05
N LEU A 243 -18.04 9.64 -8.84
CA LEU A 243 -19.42 9.22 -9.13
C LEU A 243 -19.58 8.81 -10.59
N LEU A 244 -19.05 9.60 -11.53
CA LEU A 244 -19.06 9.27 -12.96
C LEU A 244 -18.30 7.96 -13.24
N THR A 245 -17.17 7.73 -12.58
CA THR A 245 -16.37 6.50 -12.73
C THR A 245 -17.11 5.26 -12.22
N ILE A 246 -17.77 5.35 -11.06
CA ILE A 246 -18.60 4.27 -10.51
C ILE A 246 -19.79 3.97 -11.45
N MET A 247 -20.48 5.02 -11.92
CA MET A 247 -21.57 4.87 -12.88
C MET A 247 -21.11 4.24 -14.19
N ALA A 248 -19.93 4.62 -14.69
CA ALA A 248 -19.33 4.03 -15.88
C ALA A 248 -19.10 2.52 -15.71
N SER A 249 -18.63 2.07 -14.53
CA SER A 249 -18.47 0.65 -14.24
C SER A 249 -19.81 -0.11 -14.26
N ILE A 250 -20.87 0.48 -13.69
CA ILE A 250 -22.22 -0.11 -13.72
C ILE A 250 -22.70 -0.23 -15.17
N PHE A 251 -22.61 0.85 -15.96
CA PHE A 251 -23.03 0.84 -17.36
C PHE A 251 -22.22 -0.14 -18.21
N CYS A 252 -20.90 -0.21 -18.02
CA CYS A 252 -20.05 -1.19 -18.71
C CYS A 252 -20.47 -2.63 -18.35
N THR A 253 -20.81 -2.90 -17.09
CA THR A 253 -21.26 -4.23 -16.65
C THR A 253 -22.61 -4.60 -17.28
N LEU A 254 -23.57 -3.66 -17.30
CA LEU A 254 -24.86 -3.85 -17.94
C LEU A 254 -24.72 -4.05 -19.47
N ALA A 255 -23.83 -3.30 -20.11
CA ALA A 255 -23.52 -3.45 -21.53
C ALA A 255 -22.85 -4.80 -21.82
N ALA A 256 -21.94 -5.26 -20.95
CA ALA A 256 -21.31 -6.58 -21.06
C ALA A 256 -22.34 -7.70 -21.00
N TRP A 257 -23.29 -7.59 -20.07
CA TRP A 257 -24.40 -8.53 -19.93
C TRP A 257 -25.27 -8.54 -21.19
N LYS A 258 -25.71 -7.37 -21.66
CA LYS A 258 -26.55 -7.24 -22.87
C LYS A 258 -25.86 -7.78 -24.12
N ASN A 259 -24.54 -7.59 -24.24
CA ASN A 259 -23.75 -8.02 -25.40
C ASN A 259 -23.19 -9.44 -25.27
N ASN A 260 -23.53 -10.19 -24.20
CA ASN A 260 -22.97 -11.52 -23.91
C ASN A 260 -21.43 -11.58 -23.87
N ASN A 261 -20.76 -10.47 -23.55
CA ASN A 261 -19.31 -10.41 -23.42
C ASN A 261 -18.90 -10.94 -22.04
N LYS A 262 -18.64 -12.26 -21.96
CA LYS A 262 -18.33 -12.96 -20.70
C LYS A 262 -17.10 -12.38 -19.98
N PRO A 263 -15.94 -12.14 -20.63
CA PRO A 263 -14.78 -11.56 -19.94
C PRO A 263 -15.08 -10.20 -19.30
N ALA A 264 -15.72 -9.28 -20.05
CA ALA A 264 -16.06 -7.96 -19.53
C ALA A 264 -17.12 -8.02 -18.41
N LEU A 265 -18.05 -8.98 -18.49
CA LEU A 265 -19.07 -9.17 -17.45
C LEU A 265 -18.45 -9.70 -16.15
N ILE A 266 -17.57 -10.70 -16.24
CA ILE A 266 -16.86 -11.25 -15.07
C ILE A 266 -16.05 -10.14 -14.39
N LEU A 267 -15.30 -9.36 -15.18
CA LEU A 267 -14.53 -8.23 -14.64
C LEU A 267 -15.43 -7.21 -13.95
N GLY A 268 -16.55 -6.86 -14.59
CA GLY A 268 -17.54 -5.94 -14.03
C GLY A 268 -18.10 -6.39 -12.69
N CYS A 269 -18.50 -7.65 -12.59
CA CYS A 269 -18.99 -8.22 -11.33
C CYS A 269 -17.91 -8.17 -10.24
N LEU A 270 -16.65 -8.54 -10.55
CA LEU A 270 -15.55 -8.46 -9.58
C LEU A 270 -15.30 -7.01 -9.12
N VAL A 271 -15.30 -6.05 -10.04
CA VAL A 271 -15.11 -4.63 -9.72
C VAL A 271 -16.24 -4.12 -8.83
N LEU A 272 -17.50 -4.41 -9.16
CA LEU A 272 -18.65 -3.99 -8.35
C LEU A 272 -18.62 -4.60 -6.95
N ILE A 273 -18.29 -5.89 -6.83
CA ILE A 273 -18.13 -6.55 -5.53
C ILE A 273 -17.03 -5.86 -4.70
N GLN A 274 -15.90 -5.52 -5.32
CA GLN A 274 -14.81 -4.84 -4.62
C GLN A 274 -15.18 -3.40 -4.24
N LEU A 275 -15.89 -2.65 -5.10
CA LEU A 275 -16.41 -1.32 -4.74
C LEU A 275 -17.36 -1.39 -3.53
N THR A 276 -18.26 -2.37 -3.48
CA THR A 276 -19.12 -2.60 -2.30
C THR A 276 -18.29 -3.00 -1.07
N THR A 277 -17.23 -3.80 -1.26
CA THR A 277 -16.33 -4.20 -0.18
C THR A 277 -15.56 -3.00 0.38
N TYR A 278 -15.06 -2.11 -0.48
CA TYR A 278 -14.38 -0.88 -0.08
C TYR A 278 -15.31 0.07 0.65
N LEU A 279 -16.55 0.23 0.18
CA LEU A 279 -17.58 1.02 0.88
C LEU A 279 -17.76 0.52 2.32
N TYR A 280 -17.92 -0.80 2.48
CA TYR A 280 -18.06 -1.39 3.81
C TYR A 280 -16.78 -1.23 4.65
N ALA A 281 -15.61 -1.50 4.08
CA ALA A 281 -14.34 -1.38 4.77
C ALA A 281 -14.05 0.05 5.24
N LEU A 282 -14.35 1.06 4.41
CA LEU A 282 -14.21 2.48 4.76
C LEU A 282 -15.10 2.87 5.95
N SER A 283 -16.32 2.32 6.03
CA SER A 283 -17.19 2.55 7.19
C SER A 283 -16.63 1.98 8.50
N LYS A 284 -15.62 1.09 8.44
CA LYS A 284 -14.98 0.45 9.60
C LYS A 284 -13.60 1.03 9.94
N VAL A 285 -13.13 2.01 9.18
CA VAL A 285 -11.89 2.74 9.49
C VAL A 285 -12.03 3.42 10.85
N ALA A 286 -10.97 3.34 11.64
CA ALA A 286 -10.90 3.97 12.95
C ALA A 286 -10.30 5.37 12.84
N GLY A 287 -10.97 6.36 13.43
CA GLY A 287 -10.54 7.76 13.38
C GLY A 287 -10.50 8.32 11.96
N PRO A 288 -9.65 9.32 11.67
CA PRO A 288 -9.62 9.97 10.37
C PRO A 288 -9.16 9.00 9.26
N ILE A 289 -9.82 9.17 8.10
CA ILE A 289 -9.53 8.46 6.86
C ILE A 289 -8.29 9.09 6.23
N LEU A 290 -7.13 8.48 6.48
CA LEU A 290 -5.85 8.97 6.00
C LEU A 290 -5.58 8.48 4.58
N HIS A 291 -5.19 9.40 3.70
CA HIS A 291 -5.02 9.13 2.28
C HIS A 291 -3.99 8.01 2.03
N HIS A 292 -2.85 8.04 2.73
CA HIS A 292 -1.82 7.01 2.60
C HIS A 292 -2.38 5.60 2.89
N SER A 293 -3.26 5.41 3.90
CA SER A 293 -3.76 4.08 4.30
C SER A 293 -4.72 3.43 3.29
N ILE A 294 -5.26 4.20 2.35
CA ILE A 294 -6.34 3.79 1.42
C ILE A 294 -6.01 4.07 -0.05
N THR A 295 -4.77 4.49 -0.35
CA THR A 295 -4.34 4.87 -1.70
C THR A 295 -4.46 3.75 -2.75
N PHE A 296 -4.66 2.51 -2.33
CA PHE A 296 -4.92 1.38 -3.23
C PHE A 296 -6.35 1.35 -3.78
N ILE A 297 -7.33 1.98 -3.10
CA ILE A 297 -8.75 1.93 -3.50
C ILE A 297 -8.97 2.50 -4.91
N PRO A 298 -8.46 3.70 -5.26
CA PRO A 298 -8.70 4.29 -6.57
C PRO A 298 -8.09 3.48 -7.72
N MET A 299 -7.08 2.63 -7.45
CA MET A 299 -6.44 1.78 -8.46
C MET A 299 -7.40 0.78 -9.12
N ILE A 300 -8.57 0.55 -8.51
CA ILE A 300 -9.64 -0.23 -9.16
C ILE A 300 -10.14 0.42 -10.47
N SER A 301 -9.93 1.73 -10.66
CA SER A 301 -10.25 2.45 -11.90
C SER A 301 -9.51 1.91 -13.12
N VAL A 302 -8.30 1.37 -12.94
CA VAL A 302 -7.55 0.70 -14.02
C VAL A 302 -8.35 -0.49 -14.56
N PHE A 303 -9.09 -1.20 -13.70
CA PHE A 303 -9.95 -2.31 -14.10
C PHE A 303 -11.26 -1.86 -14.73
N ILE A 304 -11.79 -0.69 -14.37
CA ILE A 304 -12.92 -0.08 -15.07
C ILE A 304 -12.50 0.29 -16.51
N ALA A 305 -11.30 0.84 -16.69
CA ALA A 305 -10.74 1.08 -18.02
C ALA A 305 -10.52 -0.22 -18.79
N LEU A 306 -9.95 -1.27 -18.16
CA LEU A 306 -9.81 -2.59 -18.77
C LEU A 306 -11.16 -3.19 -19.18
N GLN A 307 -12.19 -3.03 -18.35
CA GLN A 307 -13.54 -3.48 -18.66
C GLN A 307 -14.08 -2.80 -19.92
N ALA A 308 -13.91 -1.48 -20.03
CA ALA A 308 -14.29 -0.73 -21.21
C ALA A 308 -13.52 -1.20 -22.46
N LEU A 309 -12.20 -1.46 -22.34
CA LEU A 309 -11.37 -2.01 -23.42
C LEU A 309 -11.83 -3.39 -23.90
N LEU A 310 -12.20 -4.28 -22.97
CA LEU A 310 -12.73 -5.61 -23.29
C LEU A 310 -14.08 -5.53 -24.02
N LEU A 311 -14.87 -4.48 -23.79
CA LEU A 311 -16.14 -4.24 -24.50
C LEU A 311 -15.94 -3.68 -25.91
N THR A 312 -14.97 -2.77 -26.10
CA THR A 312 -14.75 -2.09 -27.38
C THR A 312 -13.96 -2.94 -28.38
N ASN A 313 -12.97 -3.71 -27.92
CA ASN A 313 -12.11 -4.50 -28.81
C ASN A 313 -12.84 -5.67 -29.49
N GLN A 314 -14.03 -6.09 -29.02
CA GLN A 314 -14.87 -7.04 -29.78
C GLN A 314 -15.50 -6.44 -31.05
N LYS A 315 -15.51 -5.11 -31.20
CA LYS A 315 -16.21 -4.41 -32.30
C LYS A 315 -15.28 -3.81 -33.37
N SER A 316 -13.98 -3.68 -33.11
CA SER A 316 -13.07 -2.96 -34.01
C SER A 316 -12.17 -3.91 -34.80
N SER A 317 -12.41 -4.01 -36.10
CA SER A 317 -11.50 -4.69 -37.05
C SER A 317 -10.30 -3.81 -37.48
N ASN A 318 -10.16 -2.60 -36.93
CA ASN A 318 -9.20 -1.63 -37.46
C ASN A 318 -7.85 -1.71 -36.74
N THR A 319 -7.00 -2.62 -37.22
CA THR A 319 -5.69 -2.98 -36.67
C THR A 319 -4.74 -1.78 -36.56
N HIS A 320 -4.89 -0.75 -37.40
CA HIS A 320 -3.97 0.40 -37.44
C HIS A 320 -4.06 1.27 -36.18
N THR A 321 -5.25 1.66 -35.73
CA THR A 321 -5.43 2.56 -34.58
C THR A 321 -4.94 1.91 -33.28
N VAL A 322 -5.12 0.60 -33.17
CA VAL A 322 -4.75 -0.19 -32.00
C VAL A 322 -3.23 -0.42 -31.94
N THR A 323 -2.59 -0.59 -33.09
CA THR A 323 -1.12 -0.73 -33.17
C THR A 323 -0.42 0.59 -32.82
N THR A 324 -0.95 1.74 -33.27
CA THR A 324 -0.40 3.06 -32.92
C THR A 324 -0.50 3.35 -31.44
N LEU A 325 -1.62 3.04 -30.78
CA LEU A 325 -1.76 3.20 -29.33
C LEU A 325 -0.84 2.26 -28.53
N THR A 326 -0.64 1.03 -29.02
CA THR A 326 0.25 0.02 -28.41
C THR A 326 1.73 0.44 -28.49
N ILE A 327 2.14 0.97 -29.64
CA ILE A 327 3.49 1.52 -29.85
C ILE A 327 3.68 2.77 -28.99
N ALA A 328 2.70 3.69 -28.99
CA ALA A 328 2.75 4.90 -28.16
C ALA A 328 2.83 4.57 -26.67
N GLY A 329 2.11 3.55 -26.21
CA GLY A 329 2.15 3.08 -24.82
C GLY A 329 3.45 2.39 -24.41
N SER A 330 4.04 1.61 -25.31
CA SER A 330 5.35 0.99 -25.10
C SER A 330 6.46 2.05 -25.07
N LEU A 331 6.40 3.04 -25.98
CA LEU A 331 7.29 4.20 -25.98
C LEU A 331 7.11 5.06 -24.73
N ALA A 332 5.88 5.29 -24.28
CA ALA A 332 5.60 6.02 -23.04
C ALA A 332 6.19 5.31 -21.81
N SER A 333 6.15 3.98 -21.79
CA SER A 333 6.74 3.18 -20.70
C SER A 333 8.27 3.27 -20.68
N VAL A 334 8.92 3.18 -21.85
CA VAL A 334 10.38 3.32 -21.98
C VAL A 334 10.82 4.76 -21.66
N PHE A 335 10.08 5.75 -22.15
CA PHE A 335 10.33 7.16 -21.89
C PHE A 335 10.12 7.51 -20.41
N PHE A 336 9.13 6.91 -19.76
CA PHE A 336 8.91 7.03 -18.32
C PHE A 336 10.11 6.49 -17.53
N ILE A 337 10.61 5.29 -17.87
CA ILE A 337 11.81 4.72 -17.23
C ILE A 337 13.02 5.63 -17.46
N ALA A 338 13.19 6.16 -18.68
CA ALA A 338 14.32 7.04 -19.02
C ALA A 338 14.27 8.39 -18.29
N ILE A 339 13.10 9.01 -18.14
CA ILE A 339 12.94 10.28 -17.41
C ILE A 339 13.17 10.09 -15.92
N HIS A 340 12.64 9.01 -15.36
CA HIS A 340 12.73 8.78 -13.91
C HIS A 340 14.04 8.10 -13.50
N TYR A 341 14.87 7.67 -14.47
CA TYR A 341 16.22 7.16 -14.23
C TYR A 341 17.04 8.10 -13.34
N THR A 342 16.96 9.41 -13.58
CA THR A 342 17.69 10.41 -12.78
C THR A 342 17.17 10.50 -11.35
N GLN A 343 15.85 10.33 -11.14
CA GLN A 343 15.26 10.26 -9.79
C GLN A 343 15.63 8.96 -9.07
N ILE A 344 15.63 7.82 -9.78
CA ILE A 344 16.09 6.53 -9.26
C ILE A 344 17.55 6.64 -8.82
N ASN A 345 18.41 7.19 -9.68
CA ASN A 345 19.83 7.32 -9.40
C ASN A 345 20.08 8.26 -8.21
N ASN A 346 19.39 9.41 -8.15
CA ASN A 346 19.50 10.34 -7.02
C ASN A 346 18.96 9.74 -5.71
N ALA A 347 17.86 8.96 -5.75
CA ALA A 347 17.34 8.26 -4.58
C ALA A 347 18.30 7.16 -4.08
N THR A 348 19.01 6.47 -4.98
CA THR A 348 20.02 5.47 -4.61
C THR A 348 21.33 6.07 -4.10
N VAL A 349 21.65 7.32 -4.48
CA VAL A 349 22.87 8.04 -4.07
C VAL A 349 22.75 8.63 -2.67
N ILE A 350 21.54 8.85 -2.15
CA ILE A 350 21.34 9.22 -0.74
C ILE A 350 21.56 7.96 0.12
N ALA A 351 22.82 7.71 0.46
CA ALA A 351 23.18 6.72 1.47
C ALA A 351 22.68 7.21 2.83
N LYS A 352 21.48 6.82 3.26
CA LYS A 352 21.09 7.05 4.66
C LYS A 352 21.88 6.15 5.59
N THR A 353 22.03 6.70 6.79
CA THR A 353 22.70 6.18 7.99
C THR A 353 22.63 4.65 8.11
N PRO A 354 23.76 3.92 8.07
CA PRO A 354 23.83 2.47 8.29
C PRO A 354 23.07 2.00 9.54
N ASP A 355 22.49 0.79 9.51
CA ASP A 355 21.72 0.18 10.62
C ASP A 355 22.47 0.20 11.97
N GLU A 356 23.80 0.03 11.96
CA GLU A 356 24.64 0.16 13.16
C GLU A 356 24.56 1.56 13.80
N LYS A 357 24.42 2.62 12.99
CA LYS A 357 24.25 3.98 13.47
C LYS A 357 22.85 4.18 14.07
N ILE A 358 21.83 3.46 13.59
CA ILE A 358 20.46 3.48 14.17
C ILE A 358 20.42 2.73 15.51
N ALA A 359 21.08 1.56 15.61
CA ALA A 359 21.15 0.81 16.88
C ALA A 359 21.85 1.62 17.98
N ARG A 360 22.95 2.31 17.64
CA ARG A 360 23.61 3.24 18.57
C ARG A 360 22.73 4.43 18.92
N LEU A 361 22.02 5.00 17.94
CA LEU A 361 21.07 6.09 18.19
C LEU A 361 19.94 5.64 19.13
N TYR A 362 19.42 4.43 18.98
CA TYR A 362 18.44 3.84 19.90
C TYR A 362 18.99 3.81 21.34
N THR A 363 20.22 3.32 21.54
CA THR A 363 20.85 3.33 22.88
C THR A 363 21.06 4.74 23.43
N ASP A 364 21.43 5.71 22.57
CA ASP A 364 21.60 7.11 22.97
C ASP A 364 20.26 7.74 23.38
N VAL A 365 19.16 7.43 22.66
CA VAL A 365 17.80 7.87 23.01
C VAL A 365 17.34 7.23 24.31
N GLU A 366 17.54 5.92 24.48
CA GLU A 366 17.16 5.23 25.72
C GLU A 366 17.86 5.84 26.94
N LYS A 367 19.16 6.12 26.84
CA LYS A 367 19.91 6.83 27.90
C LYS A 367 19.35 8.22 28.17
N ALA A 368 19.00 8.97 27.14
CA ALA A 368 18.41 10.29 27.27
C ALA A 368 17.07 10.24 28.01
N ILE A 369 16.20 9.29 27.68
CA ILE A 369 14.92 9.09 28.38
C ILE A 369 15.15 8.76 29.85
N HIS A 370 16.10 7.87 30.16
CA HIS A 370 16.43 7.53 31.55
C HIS A 370 17.05 8.70 32.34
N SER A 371 17.62 9.70 31.65
CA SER A 371 18.15 10.90 32.30
C SER A 371 17.07 11.92 32.69
N CYS A 372 15.86 11.80 32.13
CA CYS A 372 14.72 12.64 32.50
C CYS A 372 14.10 12.15 33.84
N THR A 373 13.76 13.09 34.72
CA THR A 373 13.10 12.82 36.01
C THR A 373 11.59 12.53 35.89
N GLY A 374 11.04 12.57 34.66
CA GLY A 374 9.64 12.29 34.34
C GLY A 374 9.48 11.91 32.87
N THR A 375 8.23 11.85 32.37
CA THR A 375 7.95 11.49 30.96
C THR A 375 8.68 12.45 30.01
N SER A 376 9.58 11.92 29.18
CA SER A 376 10.33 12.67 28.19
C SER A 376 9.50 12.97 26.96
N THR A 377 9.72 14.12 26.31
CA THR A 377 9.17 14.45 25.00
C THR A 377 10.22 14.28 23.91
N LEU A 378 9.96 13.43 22.93
CA LEU A 378 10.81 13.27 21.75
C LEU A 378 10.40 14.30 20.70
N ASN A 379 11.29 15.24 20.40
CA ASN A 379 11.09 16.28 19.39
C ASN A 379 11.58 15.82 18.02
N MET A 380 10.64 15.40 17.18
CA MET A 380 10.86 14.91 15.82
C MET A 380 10.70 16.00 14.76
N ASN A 381 10.77 17.29 15.13
CA ASN A 381 10.64 18.41 14.19
C ASN A 381 11.96 18.70 13.45
N GLN A 382 12.58 17.71 12.81
CA GLN A 382 13.92 17.84 12.23
C GLN A 382 14.04 17.17 10.83
N PRO A 383 14.89 17.69 9.92
CA PRO A 383 15.12 17.11 8.58
C PRO A 383 15.62 15.66 8.59
N ILE A 384 16.25 15.24 9.68
CA ILE A 384 16.83 13.90 9.89
C ILE A 384 15.83 12.88 10.45
N TRP A 385 14.54 13.06 10.19
CA TRP A 385 13.49 12.27 10.84
C TRP A 385 13.57 10.77 10.55
N GLU A 386 14.12 10.34 9.41
CA GLU A 386 14.09 8.93 8.98
C GLU A 386 14.91 7.99 9.90
N PRO A 387 16.21 8.24 10.16
CA PRO A 387 16.97 7.47 11.13
C PRO A 387 16.47 7.66 12.57
N VAL A 388 15.99 8.87 12.92
CA VAL A 388 15.39 9.15 14.23
C VAL A 388 14.14 8.30 14.43
N LEU A 389 13.28 8.19 13.42
CA LEU A 389 12.06 7.40 13.45
C LEU A 389 12.37 5.92 13.72
N GLY A 390 13.44 5.39 13.13
CA GLY A 390 13.91 4.03 13.41
C GLY A 390 14.24 3.82 14.89
N ALA A 391 15.03 4.72 15.48
CA ALA A 391 15.41 4.67 16.90
C ALA A 391 14.20 4.85 17.83
N VAL A 392 13.32 5.82 17.55
CA VAL A 392 12.11 6.06 18.35
C VAL A 392 11.11 4.90 18.23
N SER A 393 11.02 4.26 17.05
CA SER A 393 10.20 3.05 16.87
C SER A 393 10.70 1.88 17.70
N ALA A 394 12.02 1.76 17.91
CA ALA A 394 12.58 0.75 18.80
C ALA A 394 12.21 1.03 20.28
N VAL A 395 12.31 2.29 20.73
CA VAL A 395 11.85 2.72 22.08
C VAL A 395 10.36 2.45 22.28
N TYR A 396 9.53 2.77 21.28
CA TYR A 396 8.10 2.50 21.36
C TYR A 396 7.79 1.00 21.53
N ARG A 397 8.55 0.14 20.82
CA ARG A 397 8.39 -1.32 20.91
C ARG A 397 8.89 -1.91 22.22
N SER A 398 9.85 -1.28 22.90
CA SER A 398 10.29 -1.72 24.24
C SER A 398 9.27 -1.39 25.34
N GLY A 399 8.21 -0.63 25.02
CA GLY A 399 7.14 -0.28 25.95
C GLY A 399 7.46 0.91 26.84
N GLN A 400 8.52 1.66 26.55
CA GLN A 400 8.91 2.83 27.31
C GLN A 400 7.95 4.01 27.03
N ALA A 401 7.51 4.70 28.08
CA ALA A 401 6.58 5.82 27.96
C ALA A 401 7.31 7.11 27.56
N PHE A 402 6.79 7.79 26.54
CA PHE A 402 7.26 9.10 26.10
C PHE A 402 6.09 9.91 25.51
N SER A 403 6.25 11.23 25.44
CA SER A 403 5.44 12.13 24.62
C SER A 403 6.16 12.43 23.31
N ILE A 404 5.43 12.82 22.26
CA ILE A 404 6.03 13.09 20.95
C ILE A 404 5.53 14.39 20.34
N THR A 405 6.44 15.16 19.75
CA THR A 405 6.11 16.41 19.06
C THR A 405 6.85 16.51 17.73
N PRO A 406 6.26 17.07 16.65
CA PRO A 406 4.89 17.58 16.53
C PRO A 406 3.82 16.49 16.57
N SER A 407 2.56 16.89 16.83
CA SER A 407 1.41 15.97 16.93
C SER A 407 1.16 15.13 15.68
N PHE A 408 1.68 15.56 14.52
CA PHE A 408 1.71 14.78 13.28
C PHE A 408 2.22 13.35 13.48
N TRP A 409 3.25 13.14 14.31
CA TRP A 409 3.85 11.81 14.50
C TRP A 409 2.92 10.81 15.20
N SER A 410 1.78 11.25 15.75
CA SER A 410 0.69 10.37 16.17
C SER A 410 0.16 9.48 15.03
N ILE A 411 0.40 9.84 13.77
CA ILE A 411 0.11 9.02 12.59
C ILE A 411 0.86 7.68 12.59
N ILE A 412 2.07 7.65 13.17
CA ILE A 412 2.93 6.45 13.24
C ILE A 412 2.82 5.79 14.62
N PHE A 413 2.94 6.56 15.69
CA PHE A 413 3.00 6.03 17.06
C PHE A 413 1.65 5.86 17.74
N GLY A 414 0.60 6.44 17.16
CA GLY A 414 -0.74 6.36 17.68
C GLY A 414 -1.12 7.45 18.65
N TRP A 415 -2.44 7.61 18.77
CA TRP A 415 -3.14 8.47 19.72
C TRP A 415 -2.89 8.15 21.20
N ARG A 416 -2.28 6.99 21.49
CA ARG A 416 -1.88 6.60 22.85
C ARG A 416 -0.59 7.25 23.31
N VAL A 417 0.24 7.73 22.38
CA VAL A 417 1.43 8.50 22.70
C VAL A 417 1.00 9.96 22.83
N PRO A 418 1.11 10.58 24.02
CA PRO A 418 0.71 11.97 24.21
C PRO A 418 1.51 12.88 23.30
N THR A 419 0.85 13.90 22.73
CA THR A 419 1.51 14.85 21.83
C THR A 419 1.85 16.19 22.50
N GLU A 420 1.45 16.36 23.77
CA GLU A 420 1.75 17.55 24.53
C GLU A 420 3.19 17.52 25.04
N PRO A 421 3.98 18.58 24.79
CA PRO A 421 5.33 18.68 25.31
C PRO A 421 5.36 18.63 26.85
N THR A 422 6.34 17.91 27.38
CA THR A 422 6.65 17.80 28.80
C THR A 422 7.91 18.61 29.13
N GLN A 423 8.27 18.67 30.42
CA GLN A 423 9.41 19.47 30.88
C GLN A 423 10.77 19.00 30.35
N CYS A 424 10.93 17.72 29.99
CA CYS A 424 12.17 17.18 29.44
C CYS A 424 12.02 16.95 27.94
N ILE A 425 12.64 17.78 27.10
CA ILE A 425 12.65 17.60 25.64
C ILE A 425 13.95 16.94 25.22
N ILE A 426 13.82 15.89 24.42
CA ILE A 426 14.90 15.23 23.73
C ILE A 426 14.84 15.65 22.26
N SER A 427 15.87 16.37 21.82
CA SER A 427 16.01 16.85 20.44
C SER A 427 17.13 16.11 19.72
N PHE A 428 17.06 16.10 18.39
CA PHE A 428 18.03 15.42 17.54
C PHE A 428 18.75 16.45 16.67
N THR A 429 20.08 16.50 16.78
CA THR A 429 20.90 17.35 15.90
C THR A 429 21.89 16.50 15.11
N GLN A 430 22.06 16.84 13.83
CA GLN A 430 23.12 16.25 13.03
C GLN A 430 24.42 17.03 13.25
N LYS A 431 25.42 16.38 13.85
CA LYS A 431 26.78 16.90 13.99
C LYS A 431 27.71 16.01 13.18
N ASN A 432 28.22 16.54 12.06
CA ASN A 432 29.02 15.80 11.08
C ASN A 432 28.26 14.55 10.56
N GLU A 433 28.86 13.36 10.62
CA GLU A 433 28.24 12.09 10.22
C GLU A 433 27.41 11.41 11.33
N ARG A 434 27.17 12.08 12.47
CA ARG A 434 26.49 11.51 13.63
C ARG A 434 25.24 12.32 14.00
N ILE A 435 24.19 11.60 14.36
CA ILE A 435 23.01 12.16 15.02
C ILE A 435 23.29 12.13 16.53
N VAL A 436 23.22 13.30 17.15
CA VAL A 436 23.42 13.48 18.58
C VAL A 436 22.06 13.74 19.21
N VAL A 437 21.87 13.16 20.39
CA VAL A 437 20.67 13.32 21.21
C VAL A 437 20.98 14.36 22.26
N ASP A 438 20.27 15.48 22.22
CA ASP A 438 20.40 16.58 23.17
C ASP A 438 19.18 16.58 24.11
N VAL A 439 19.40 16.72 25.41
CA VAL A 439 18.35 16.79 26.44
C VAL A 439 18.27 18.23 26.95
N GLU A 440 17.10 18.84 26.84
CA GLU A 440 16.86 20.25 27.15
C GLU A 440 15.58 20.42 27.98
N ASP A 441 15.59 21.39 28.89
CA ASP A 441 14.40 21.74 29.68
C ASP A 441 13.44 22.61 28.83
N PHE A 442 12.15 22.27 28.83
CA PHE A 442 11.13 23.00 28.06
C PHE A 442 11.11 24.51 28.34
N GLU A 443 11.34 24.90 29.61
CA GLU A 443 11.39 26.29 30.04
C GLU A 443 12.52 27.10 29.37
N LYS A 444 13.58 26.45 28.88
CA LYS A 444 14.69 27.11 28.17
C LYS A 444 14.44 27.24 26.66
N ILE A 445 13.54 26.43 26.11
CA ILE A 445 13.23 26.39 24.66
C ILE A 445 12.09 27.36 24.29
N GLY A 446 11.14 27.59 25.21
CA GLY A 446 9.96 28.40 24.92
C GLY A 446 8.98 27.71 23.96
N LYS A 447 8.38 28.45 23.01
CA LYS A 447 7.62 27.84 21.91
C LYS A 447 8.59 27.07 21.02
N ILE A 448 8.25 25.82 20.69
CA ILE A 448 8.95 25.07 19.65
C ILE A 448 8.67 25.76 18.30
N GLU A 449 9.45 26.79 17.99
CA GLU A 449 9.39 27.52 16.73
C GLU A 449 10.16 26.75 15.66
N GLY A 450 9.40 26.18 14.74
CA GLY A 450 9.92 25.51 13.56
C GLY A 450 8.74 25.01 12.75
N ALA A 451 8.66 25.39 11.48
CA ALA A 451 7.67 24.82 10.57
C ALA A 451 7.78 23.29 10.64
N VAL A 452 6.65 22.60 10.79
CA VAL A 452 6.59 21.14 10.72
C VAL A 452 7.34 20.73 9.46
N VAL A 453 8.44 19.98 9.62
CA VAL A 453 9.30 19.55 8.49
C VAL A 453 8.49 18.80 7.42
N ILE A 454 7.37 18.19 7.84
CA ILE A 454 6.31 17.67 6.97
C ILE A 454 5.07 18.56 7.11
N ASN A 455 5.08 19.70 6.43
CA ASN A 455 3.86 20.48 6.24
C ASN A 455 3.07 19.85 5.08
N VAL A 456 1.85 19.36 5.36
CA VAL A 456 0.97 18.72 4.37
C VAL A 456 0.69 19.66 3.19
N ASP A 457 0.72 20.99 3.39
CA ASP A 457 0.54 21.97 2.32
C ASP A 457 1.81 22.17 1.44
N ALA A 458 3.00 21.82 1.95
CA ALA A 458 4.26 21.98 1.22
C ALA A 458 4.61 20.77 0.34
N LEU A 459 4.07 19.58 0.64
CA LEU A 459 4.20 18.37 -0.18
C LEU A 459 3.47 18.46 -1.53
N GLY A 460 2.61 19.47 -1.73
CA GLY A 460 1.98 19.78 -3.02
C GLY A 460 2.85 20.56 -4.00
N LYS A 461 4.11 20.91 -3.65
CA LYS A 461 4.99 21.76 -4.47
C LYS A 461 6.44 21.25 -4.66
N LEU A 462 6.73 19.98 -4.39
CA LEU A 462 8.05 19.37 -4.68
C LEU A 462 7.97 18.22 -5.68
#